data_AF-A0A5D3YA58-F1
#
_entry.id   AF-A0A5D3YA58-F1
#
_cell.length_a   1.000
_cell.length_b   1.000
_cell.length_c   1.000
_cell.angle_alpha   90.00
_cell.angle_beta   90.00
_cell.angle_gamma   90.00
#
_symmetry.space_group_name_H-M   'P 1'
#
loop_
_entity.id
_entity.type
_entity.pdbx_description
1 polymer ?
#
loop_
_entity_poly.entity_id
_entity_poly.type
_entity_poly.pdbx_seq_one_letter_code
_entity_poly.pdbx_strand_id
1 'polypeptide(L)' 'MALPHLINMRSVSIFGLSVVTLTSDDNAEDYFSRQQVLERLHGVNLPNSVTSVPGPLTTGISEIYRYLIEAPDGHW' A
#
# COMPACT_ATOMS: atom_id res chain seq x y z
N MET A 1 -5.89 -6.56 -19.30
CA MET A 1 -6.45 -5.18 -19.41
C MET A 1 -5.73 -4.31 -18.39
N ALA A 2 -5.22 -3.14 -18.77
CA ALA A 2 -4.48 -2.26 -17.85
C ALA A 2 -5.42 -1.67 -16.78
N LEU A 3 -4.86 -1.21 -15.65
CA LEU A 3 -5.62 -0.39 -14.69
C LEU A 3 -5.87 0.98 -15.36
N PRO A 4 -7.11 1.51 -15.37
CA PRO A 4 -7.39 2.84 -15.89
C PRO A 4 -6.56 3.90 -15.16
N HIS A 5 -6.17 4.96 -15.88
CA HIS A 5 -5.42 6.10 -15.33
C HIS A 5 -4.03 5.79 -14.76
N LEU A 6 -3.54 4.55 -14.87
CA LEU A 6 -2.22 4.17 -14.37
C LEU A 6 -1.12 4.80 -15.24
N ILE A 7 -0.36 5.74 -14.66
CA ILE A 7 0.76 6.40 -15.34
C ILE A 7 2.11 5.77 -14.99
N ASN A 8 2.23 5.16 -13.81
CA ASN A 8 3.46 4.51 -13.40
C ASN A 8 3.20 3.31 -12.49
N MET A 9 4.01 2.27 -12.64
CA MET A 9 4.05 1.12 -11.74
C MET A 9 5.49 0.87 -11.34
N ARG A 10 5.73 0.85 -10.04
CA ARG A 10 7.03 0.53 -9.47
C ARG A 10 6.91 -0.66 -8.54
N SER A 11 7.78 -1.65 -8.72
CA SER A 11 7.90 -2.79 -7.80
C SER A 11 9.25 -2.72 -7.10
N VAL A 12 9.25 -2.93 -5.80
CA VAL A 12 10.46 -3.05 -4.98
C VAL A 12 10.37 -4.32 -4.16
N SER A 13 11.38 -5.18 -4.33
CA SER A 13 11.54 -6.37 -3.51
C SER A 13 12.66 -6.14 -2.51
N ILE A 14 12.33 -6.18 -1.23
CA ILE A 14 13.28 -6.25 -0.13
C ILE A 14 13.12 -7.62 0.55
N PHE A 15 14.09 -8.01 1.38
CA PHE A 15 14.03 -9.31 2.05
C PHE A 15 12.74 -9.44 2.88
N GLY A 16 11.90 -10.42 2.53
CA GLY A 16 10.62 -10.68 3.22
C GLY A 16 9.45 -9.75 2.84
N LEU A 17 9.63 -8.78 1.94
CA LEU A 17 8.56 -7.86 1.54
C LEU A 17 8.63 -7.49 0.05
N SER A 18 7.50 -7.59 -0.62
CA SER A 18 7.30 -7.07 -1.97
C SER A 18 6.32 -5.91 -1.93
N VAL A 19 6.75 -4.73 -2.37
CA VAL A 19 5.93 -3.52 -2.40
C VAL A 19 5.70 -3.12 -3.86
N VAL A 20 4.43 -3.07 -4.26
CA VAL A 20 4.01 -2.58 -5.58
C VAL A 20 3.32 -1.24 -5.39
N THR A 21 3.91 -0.19 -5.96
CA THR A 21 3.37 1.18 -5.97
C THR A 21 2.78 1.47 -7.34
N LEU A 22 1.51 1.89 -7.33
CA LEU A 22 0.77 2.30 -8.51
C LEU A 22 0.52 3.80 -8.42
N THR A 23 0.93 4.54 -9.44
CA THR A 23 0.68 5.99 -9.54
C THR A 23 -0.32 6.22 -10.65
N SER A 24 -1.43 6.87 -10.32
CA SER A 24 -2.48 7.25 -11.26
C SER A 24 -2.35 8.72 -11.67
N ASP A 25 -2.96 9.10 -12.80
CA ASP A 25 -3.08 10.51 -13.21
C ASP A 25 -4.10 11.30 -12.37
N ASP A 26 -4.11 12.63 -12.54
CA ASP A 26 -4.92 13.57 -11.76
C ASP A 26 -6.45 13.41 -11.95
N ASN A 27 -6.91 12.68 -12.98
CA ASN A 27 -8.32 12.40 -13.20
C ASN A 27 -8.79 11.08 -12.57
N ALA A 28 -7.88 10.33 -11.94
CA ALA A 28 -8.21 9.09 -11.28
C ALA A 28 -9.02 9.35 -10.00
N GLU A 29 -10.10 8.60 -9.83
CA GLU A 29 -10.87 8.62 -8.58
C GLU A 29 -10.30 7.59 -7.60
N ASP A 30 -10.05 8.02 -6.37
CA ASP A 30 -9.31 7.27 -5.36
C ASP A 30 -9.98 5.92 -5.01
N TYR A 31 -11.29 5.92 -4.78
CA TYR A 31 -12.01 4.71 -4.38
C TYR A 31 -12.14 3.72 -5.55
N PHE A 32 -12.44 4.21 -6.75
CA PHE A 32 -12.49 3.41 -7.97
C PHE A 32 -11.14 2.78 -8.27
N SER A 33 -10.05 3.56 -8.17
CA SER A 33 -8.68 3.05 -8.33
C SER A 33 -8.39 1.95 -7.31
N ARG A 34 -8.77 2.16 -6.03
CA ARG A 34 -8.61 1.15 -4.98
C ARG A 34 -9.42 -0.12 -5.25
N GLN A 35 -10.67 0.01 -5.73
CA GLN A 35 -11.51 -1.13 -6.06
C GLN A 35 -10.89 -1.96 -7.20
N GLN A 36 -10.41 -1.30 -8.26
CA GLN A 36 -9.73 -1.97 -9.36
C GLN A 36 -8.46 -2.71 -8.91
N VAL A 37 -7.69 -2.12 -7.99
CA VAL A 37 -6.52 -2.79 -7.39
C VAL A 37 -6.94 -4.00 -6.58
N LEU A 38 -7.99 -3.89 -5.76
CA LEU A 38 -8.53 -5.01 -4.98
C LEU A 38 -8.98 -6.15 -5.88
N GLU A 39 -9.76 -5.87 -6.93
CA GLU A 39 -10.20 -6.86 -7.91
C GLU A 39 -9.02 -7.63 -8.53
N ARG A 40 -7.92 -6.94 -8.82
CA ARG A 40 -6.70 -7.60 -9.30
C ARG A 40 -6.02 -8.42 -8.22
N LEU A 41 -5.91 -7.89 -7.01
CA LEU A 41 -5.27 -8.54 -5.88
C LEU A 41 -5.94 -9.88 -5.54
N HIS A 42 -7.27 -9.93 -5.60
CA HIS A 42 -8.06 -11.14 -5.41
C HIS A 42 -7.78 -12.25 -6.44
N GLY A 43 -7.32 -11.89 -7.65
CA GLY A 43 -7.00 -12.83 -8.71
C GLY A 43 -5.54 -13.29 -8.76
N VAL A 44 -4.68 -12.78 -7.87
CA VAL A 44 -3.24 -13.13 -7.89
C VAL A 44 -3.00 -14.46 -7.18
N ASN A 45 -2.21 -15.31 -7.82
CA ASN A 45 -1.68 -16.51 -7.17
C ASN A 45 -0.50 -16.15 -6.28
N LEU A 46 -0.68 -16.20 -4.97
CA LEU A 46 0.34 -15.93 -3.97
C LEU A 46 0.76 -17.24 -3.28
N PRO A 47 2.01 -17.36 -2.81
CA PRO A 47 2.42 -18.48 -1.96
C PRO A 47 1.53 -18.57 -0.71
N ASN A 48 1.26 -19.79 -0.24
CA ASN A 48 0.29 -20.06 0.84
C ASN A 48 0.52 -19.28 2.14
N SER A 49 1.74 -18.76 2.38
CA SER A 49 2.11 -18.00 3.57
C SER A 49 2.09 -16.47 3.38
N VAL A 50 1.65 -15.97 2.21
CA VAL A 50 1.68 -14.55 1.86
C VAL A 50 0.26 -14.01 1.79
N THR A 51 -0.03 -13.03 2.64
CA THR A 51 -1.26 -12.24 2.55
C THR A 51 -0.94 -10.90 1.93
N SER A 52 -1.54 -10.61 0.78
CA SER A 52 -1.49 -9.29 0.20
C SER A 52 -2.52 -8.37 0.84
N VAL A 53 -2.10 -7.19 1.27
CA VAL A 53 -2.99 -6.18 1.86
C VAL A 53 -2.80 -4.87 1.09
N PRO A 54 -3.88 -4.21 0.65
CA PRO A 54 -3.75 -2.87 0.06
C PRO A 54 -3.24 -1.89 1.12
N GLY A 55 -2.33 -1.00 0.73
CA GLY A 55 -1.87 0.08 1.59
C GLY A 55 -3.04 0.97 2.09
N PRO A 56 -2.82 1.77 3.13
CA PRO A 56 -3.82 2.73 3.60
C PRO A 56 -4.24 3.68 2.48
N LEU A 57 -5.51 4.10 2.48
CA LEU A 57 -5.99 5.15 1.58
C LEU A 57 -5.51 6.50 2.14
N THR A 58 -4.32 6.89 1.74
CA THR A 58 -3.63 8.03 2.31
C THR A 58 -2.61 8.59 1.33
N THR A 59 -2.23 9.85 1.50
CA THR A 59 -1.24 10.51 0.66
C THR A 59 0.07 10.70 1.43
N GLY A 60 1.15 11.05 0.74
CA GLY A 60 2.44 11.31 1.37
C GLY A 60 2.45 12.47 2.37
N ILE A 61 1.40 13.30 2.40
CA ILE A 61 1.25 14.44 3.32
C ILE A 61 0.35 14.14 4.53
N SER A 62 -0.25 12.96 4.59
CA SER A 62 -1.21 12.59 5.64
C SER A 62 -0.56 12.14 6.95
N GLU A 63 0.77 12.22 7.06
CA GLU A 63 1.46 12.04 8.33
C GLU A 63 1.32 13.31 9.19
N ILE A 64 0.31 13.32 10.06
CA ILE A 64 -0.03 14.50 10.87
C ILE A 64 0.65 14.55 12.25
N TYR A 65 1.07 13.41 12.80
CA TYR A 65 1.66 13.35 14.13
C TYR A 65 2.52 12.09 14.31
N ARG A 66 3.65 12.23 15.01
CA ARG A 66 4.51 11.12 15.42
C ARG A 66 4.78 11.25 16.92
N TYR A 67 4.60 10.16 17.66
CA TYR A 67 4.93 10.09 19.09
C TYR A 67 5.69 8.81 19.40
N LEU A 68 6.45 8.85 20.49
CA LEU A 68 7.16 7.72 21.05
C LEU A 68 6.61 7.46 22.45
N ILE A 69 6.38 6.20 22.79
CA ILE A 69 6.09 5.79 24.16
C ILE A 69 7.42 5.38 24.78
N GLU A 70 7.88 6.15 25.75
CA GLU A 70 9.05 5.83 26.55
C GLU A 70 8.60 5.21 27.87
N ALA A 71 9.23 4.10 28.26
CA ALA A 71 9.01 3.56 29.59
C ALA A 71 9.61 4.53 30.63
N PRO A 72 8.97 4.71 31.79
CA PRO A 72 9.62 5.43 32.89
C PRO A 72 10.93 4.72 33.26
N ASP A 73 11.98 5.47 33.55
CA ASP A 73 13.23 4.89 34.03
C ASP A 73 12.97 4.04 35.29
N GLY A 74 13.17 2.73 35.16
CA GLY A 74 13.36 1.78 36.25
C GLY A 74 12.12 1.32 37.02
N HIS A 75 11.28 0.46 36.43
CA HIS A 75 10.47 -0.52 37.20
C HIS A 75 10.51 -1.89 36.51
N TRP A 76 11.49 -2.70 36.90
CA TRP A 76 11.47 -4.17 36.81
C TRP A 76 10.95 -4.75 38.12
#